data_AF-A0A352Z870-F1
#
_entry.id   AF-A0A352Z870-F1
#
_cell.length_a   1.000
_cell.length_b   1.000
_cell.length_c   1.000
_cell.angle_alpha   90.00
_cell.angle_beta   90.00
_cell.angle_gamma   90.00
#
_symmetry.space_group_name_H-M   'P 1'
#
loop_
_entity.id
_entity.type
_entity.pdbx_description
1 polymer ?
#
loop_
_entity_poly.entity_id
_entity_poly.type
_entity_poly.pdbx_seq_one_letter_code
_entity_poly.pdbx_strand_id
1 'polypeptide(L)'
;MEIEHQCPQCGAPVTFEEAERLFTCSFCRVKLYLSTVDYFRYYFHPSEQAGKEIIFIPYWRFRGMQFSCKAYTIEPRIVDTSFLASNYKFMPLSLGLRAQTLKLRVATFKEDMKFLRPSLSSR
;
A
#
# COMPACT_ATOMS: atom_id res chain seq x y z
N MET A 1 1.67 8.06 -6.54
CA MET A 1 0.75 6.98 -6.14
C MET A 1 -0.39 7.64 -5.41
N GLU A 2 -1.62 7.34 -5.82
CA GLU A 2 -2.83 7.93 -5.26
C GLU A 2 -3.55 6.89 -4.39
N ILE A 3 -3.92 7.29 -3.17
CA ILE A 3 -4.68 6.46 -2.24
C ILE A 3 -6.09 7.00 -2.15
N GLU A 4 -7.07 6.13 -2.38
CA GLU A 4 -8.50 6.41 -2.22
C GLU A 4 -8.98 6.04 -0.81
N HIS A 5 -9.74 6.95 -0.20
CA HIS A 5 -10.46 6.74 1.05
C HIS A 5 -11.83 7.43 1.00
N GLN A 6 -12.74 7.03 1.88
CA GLN A 6 -14.02 7.71 2.06
C GLN A 6 -13.96 8.63 3.27
N CYS A 7 -14.42 9.87 3.12
CA CYS A 7 -14.50 10.80 4.24
C CYS A 7 -15.41 10.23 5.33
N PRO A 8 -14.95 10.05 6.58
CA PRO A 8 -15.77 9.51 7.66
C PRO A 8 -16.91 10.45 8.07
N GLN A 9 -16.84 11.74 7.74
CA GLN A 9 -17.88 12.72 8.07
C GLN A 9 -19.00 12.80 7.02
N CYS A 10 -18.68 12.75 5.72
CA CYS A 10 -19.66 12.97 4.65
C CYS A 10 -19.75 11.86 3.60
N GLY A 11 -18.93 10.81 3.70
CA GLY A 11 -18.90 9.68 2.75
C GLY A 11 -18.26 9.99 1.39
N ALA A 12 -17.96 11.25 1.10
CA ALA A 12 -17.39 11.65 -0.19
C ALA A 12 -15.98 11.05 -0.41
N PRO A 13 -15.59 10.78 -1.66
CA PRO A 13 -14.25 10.27 -1.96
C PRO A 13 -13.19 11.31 -1.63
N VAL A 14 -12.09 10.86 -1.04
CA VAL A 14 -10.91 11.66 -0.76
C VAL A 14 -9.70 10.92 -1.30
N THR A 15 -8.88 11.62 -2.07
CA THR A 15 -7.61 11.11 -2.59
C THR A 15 -6.45 11.90 -2.03
N PHE A 16 -5.37 11.19 -1.71
CA PHE A 16 -4.16 11.76 -1.11
C PHE A 16 -2.93 10.95 -1.49
N GLU A 17 -1.75 11.53 -1.31
CA GLU A 17 -0.48 10.84 -1.52
C GLU A 17 -0.06 9.99 -0.31
N GLU A 18 0.73 8.95 -0.52
CA GLU A 18 1.21 8.05 0.55
C GLU A 18 1.92 8.75 1.72
N ALA A 19 2.67 9.82 1.43
CA ALA A 19 3.37 10.62 2.44
C ALA A 19 2.46 11.65 3.13
N GLU A 20 1.27 11.90 2.58
CA GLU A 20 0.31 12.87 3.09
C GLU A 20 -0.49 12.25 4.24
N ARG A 21 -0.33 12.81 5.44
CA ARG A 21 -1.04 12.34 6.65
C ARG A 21 -2.16 13.26 7.10
N LEU A 22 -2.12 14.52 6.68
CA LEU A 22 -3.12 15.54 6.99
C LEU A 22 -3.66 16.08 5.68
N PHE A 23 -4.96 15.94 5.45
CA PHE A 23 -5.61 16.37 4.22
C PHE A 23 -7.00 16.93 4.53
N THR A 24 -7.54 17.71 3.58
CA THR A 24 -8.84 18.36 3.74
C THR A 24 -9.83 17.76 2.75
N CYS A 25 -11.00 17.33 3.23
CA CYS A 25 -12.06 16.86 2.34
C CYS A 25 -12.57 18.03 1.47
N SER A 26 -12.55 17.89 0.15
CA SER A 26 -13.03 18.93 -0.79
C SER A 26 -14.53 19.22 -0.69
N PHE A 27 -15.32 18.32 -0.09
CA PHE A 27 -16.77 18.43 0.00
C PHE A 27 -17.23 19.11 1.30
N CYS A 28 -16.86 18.55 2.46
CA CYS A 28 -17.28 19.08 3.77
C CYS A 28 -16.21 19.90 4.49
N ARG A 29 -15.01 20.03 3.90
CA ARG A 29 -13.87 20.81 4.42
C ARG A 29 -13.34 20.39 5.79
N VAL A 30 -13.76 19.23 6.30
CA VAL A 30 -13.16 18.65 7.51
C VAL A 30 -11.69 18.32 7.25
N LYS A 31 -10.84 18.59 8.24
CA LYS A 31 -9.45 18.14 8.26
C LYS A 31 -9.41 16.69 8.75
N LEU A 32 -8.80 15.82 7.97
CA LEU A 32 -8.65 14.40 8.26
C LEU A 32 -7.18 14.11 8.54
N TYR A 33 -6.93 13.28 9.54
CA TYR A 33 -5.59 12.83 9.90
C TYR A 33 -5.52 11.30 9.91
N LEU A 34 -4.56 10.74 9.18
CA LEU A 34 -4.30 9.31 9.16
C LEU A 34 -3.23 8.94 10.17
N SER A 35 -3.60 8.07 11.10
CA SER A 35 -2.69 7.47 12.08
C SER A 35 -2.79 5.95 12.07
N THR A 36 -1.73 5.29 12.48
CA THR A 36 -1.66 3.84 12.68
C THR A 36 -0.74 3.56 13.86
N VAL A 37 -0.95 2.44 14.55
CA VAL A 37 -0.10 2.01 15.67
C VAL A 37 1.20 1.41 15.15
N ASP A 38 1.15 0.74 14.00
CA ASP A 38 2.29 0.01 13.43
C ASP A 38 2.70 0.55 12.05
N TYR A 39 1.93 0.22 11.02
CA TYR A 39 2.19 0.61 9.64
C TYR A 39 0.88 0.71 8.88
N PHE A 40 0.89 1.51 7.82
CA PHE A 40 -0.26 1.63 6.94
C PHE A 40 -0.33 0.41 6.03
N ARG A 41 -1.54 -0.13 5.88
CA ARG A 41 -1.83 -1.27 5.02
C ARG A 41 -2.70 -0.78 3.88
N TYR A 42 -2.30 -1.16 2.67
CA TYR A 42 -3.00 -0.79 1.46
C TYR A 42 -3.26 -2.04 0.63
N TYR A 43 -4.33 -2.02 -0.15
CA TYR A 43 -4.66 -3.09 -1.07
C TYR A 43 -5.03 -2.54 -2.44
N PHE A 44 -4.79 -3.35 -3.48
CA PHE A 44 -5.30 -3.10 -4.81
C PHE A 44 -6.78 -3.45 -4.84
N HIS A 45 -7.59 -2.58 -5.46
CA HIS A 45 -8.99 -2.92 -5.65
C HIS A 45 -9.10 -4.25 -6.41
N PRO A 46 -9.83 -5.24 -5.88
CA PRO A 46 -10.02 -6.50 -6.59
C PRO A 46 -10.72 -6.24 -7.93
N SER A 47 -10.42 -7.06 -8.93
CA SER A 47 -11.16 -7.04 -10.19
C SER A 47 -12.63 -7.31 -9.95
N GLU A 48 -13.52 -6.77 -10.80
CA GLU A 48 -14.96 -7.04 -10.72
C GLU A 48 -15.30 -8.54 -10.86
N GLN A 49 -14.43 -9.32 -11.50
CA GLN A 49 -14.58 -10.78 -11.59
C GLN A 49 -14.10 -11.54 -10.34
N ALA A 50 -13.66 -10.86 -9.28
CA ALA A 50 -13.23 -11.53 -8.06
C ALA A 50 -14.43 -12.21 -7.37
N GLY A 51 -14.23 -13.44 -6.88
CA GLY A 51 -15.26 -14.20 -6.18
C GLY A 51 -15.70 -13.55 -4.87
N LYS A 52 -16.73 -14.13 -4.23
CA LYS A 52 -17.31 -13.62 -2.98
C LYS A 52 -16.33 -13.60 -1.80
N GLU A 53 -15.36 -14.51 -1.78
CA GLU A 53 -14.32 -14.56 -0.75
C GLU A 53 -12.97 -14.15 -1.32
N ILE A 54 -12.46 -13.01 -0.86
CA ILE A 54 -11.18 -12.47 -1.30
C ILE A 54 -10.18 -12.55 -0.14
N ILE A 55 -9.08 -13.23 -0.38
CA ILE A 55 -7.95 -13.32 0.56
C ILE A 55 -6.84 -12.40 0.07
N PHE A 56 -6.45 -11.45 0.91
CA PHE A 56 -5.34 -10.54 0.67
C PHE A 56 -4.07 -11.08 1.30
N ILE A 57 -3.02 -11.18 0.48
CA ILE A 57 -1.71 -11.69 0.86
C ILE A 57 -0.77 -10.52 1.11
N PRO A 58 -0.06 -10.49 2.25
CA PRO A 58 0.74 -9.34 2.62
C PRO A 58 2.07 -9.33 1.85
N TYR A 59 2.40 -8.16 1.32
CA TYR A 59 3.71 -7.84 0.75
C TYR A 59 4.24 -6.57 1.39
N TRP A 60 5.51 -6.60 1.77
CA TRP A 60 6.24 -5.40 2.17
C TRP A 60 6.63 -4.63 0.92
N ARG A 61 6.36 -3.32 0.90
CA ARG A 61 6.84 -2.43 -0.14
C ARG A 61 8.06 -1.67 0.37
N PHE A 62 9.13 -1.70 -0.40
CA PHE A 62 10.34 -0.95 -0.13
C PHE A 62 10.51 0.11 -1.19
N ARG A 63 10.46 1.37 -0.76
CA ARG A 63 10.71 2.53 -1.59
C ARG A 63 11.90 3.29 -1.02
N GLY A 64 12.91 3.53 -1.84
CA GLY A 64 14.13 4.19 -1.40
C GLY A 64 15.12 4.40 -2.53
N MET A 65 16.37 4.65 -2.15
CA MET A 65 17.49 4.82 -3.07
C MET A 65 18.55 3.77 -2.76
N GLN A 66 19.01 3.09 -3.82
CA GLN A 66 20.18 2.22 -3.77
C GLN A 66 21.33 2.96 -4.46
N PHE A 67 22.51 2.90 -3.86
CA PHE A 67 23.73 3.42 -4.44
C PHE A 67 24.70 2.26 -4.66
N SER A 68 25.24 2.14 -5.86
CA SER A 68 26.24 1.11 -6.18
C SER A 68 27.59 1.78 -6.43
N CYS A 69 28.61 1.39 -5.67
CA CYS A 69 29.98 1.88 -5.86
C CYS A 69 30.71 1.02 -6.88
N LYS A 70 31.07 1.62 -8.02
CA LYS A 70 32.04 1.08 -8.99
C LYS A 70 33.35 1.85 -8.83
N ALA A 71 34.44 1.33 -9.40
CA ALA A 71 35.82 1.81 -9.18
C ALA A 71 35.96 3.35 -9.10
N TYR A 72 35.30 4.09 -9.98
CA TYR A 72 35.37 5.57 -10.03
C TYR A 72 34.00 6.24 -10.13
N THR A 73 32.90 5.54 -9.80
CA THR A 73 31.55 6.07 -9.99
C THR A 73 30.59 5.52 -8.95
N ILE A 74 29.72 6.40 -8.43
CA ILE A 74 28.57 6.01 -7.64
C ILE A 74 27.35 6.04 -8.57
N GLU A 75 26.70 4.91 -8.75
CA GLU A 75 25.47 4.81 -9.55
C GLU A 75 24.25 4.83 -8.62
N PRO A 76 23.47 5.92 -8.61
CA PRO A 76 22.21 5.97 -7.88
C PRO A 76 21.10 5.27 -8.66
N ARG A 77 20.23 4.56 -7.94
CA ARG A 77 19.02 3.93 -8.47
C ARG A 77 17.86 4.11 -7.51
N ILE A 78 16.72 4.56 -8.02
CA ILE A 78 15.47 4.52 -7.24
C ILE A 78 14.99 3.08 -7.18
N VAL A 79 14.69 2.61 -5.98
CA VAL A 79 14.10 1.31 -5.71
C VAL A 79 12.66 1.51 -5.29
N ASP A 80 11.75 0.80 -5.94
CA ASP A 80 10.35 0.66 -5.56
C ASP A 80 9.98 -0.80 -5.88
N THR A 81 10.08 -1.66 -4.87
CA THR A 81 9.88 -3.10 -5.01
C THR A 81 8.98 -3.63 -3.91
N SER A 82 8.46 -4.84 -4.10
CA SER A 82 7.70 -5.56 -3.10
C SER A 82 8.35 -6.90 -2.78
N PHE A 83 8.24 -7.33 -1.54
CA PHE A 83 8.67 -8.66 -1.08
C PHE A 83 7.54 -9.33 -0.31
N LEU A 84 7.36 -10.63 -0.53
CA LEU A 84 6.39 -11.43 0.19
C LEU A 84 6.63 -11.32 1.70
N ALA A 85 5.62 -10.88 2.45
CA ALA A 85 5.72 -10.69 3.90
C ALA A 85 5.33 -11.96 4.68
N SER A 86 5.45 -13.13 4.05
CA SER A 86 5.02 -14.40 4.61
C SER A 86 5.88 -15.57 4.17
N ASN A 87 5.79 -16.69 4.90
CA ASN A 87 6.50 -17.93 4.58
C ASN A 87 5.79 -18.82 3.54
N TYR A 88 4.79 -18.30 2.83
CA TYR A 88 4.03 -19.07 1.84
C TYR A 88 4.85 -19.29 0.56
N LYS A 89 5.54 -20.42 0.47
CA LYS A 89 6.44 -20.76 -0.65
C LYS A 89 5.77 -20.81 -2.04
N PHE A 90 4.44 -20.97 -2.08
CA PHE A 90 3.66 -21.01 -3.32
C PHE A 90 3.32 -19.63 -3.88
N MET A 91 3.66 -18.56 -3.16
CA MET A 91 3.45 -17.18 -3.59
C MET A 91 4.73 -16.59 -4.20
N PRO A 92 4.62 -15.71 -5.20
CA PRO A 92 5.79 -15.10 -5.82
C PRO A 92 6.54 -14.24 -4.80
N LEU A 93 7.87 -14.21 -4.91
CA LEU A 93 8.71 -13.42 -4.00
C LEU A 93 8.41 -11.93 -4.09
N SER A 94 8.04 -11.44 -5.28
CA SER A 94 7.65 -10.05 -5.55
C SER A 94 6.37 -10.01 -6.37
N LEU A 95 5.55 -8.97 -6.19
CA LEU A 95 4.37 -8.75 -7.03
C LEU A 95 4.74 -8.36 -8.47
N GLY A 96 5.96 -7.85 -8.70
CA GLY A 96 6.37 -7.34 -10.02
C GLY A 96 5.58 -6.12 -10.50
N LEU A 97 4.70 -5.57 -9.66
CA LEU A 97 3.87 -4.40 -9.97
C LEU A 97 4.64 -3.11 -9.67
N ARG A 98 4.56 -2.14 -10.59
CA ARG A 98 4.90 -0.76 -10.29
C ARG A 98 3.71 -0.10 -9.58
N ALA A 99 3.74 -0.09 -8.24
CA ALA A 99 2.65 0.48 -7.43
C ALA A 99 2.34 1.95 -7.77
N GLN A 100 3.29 2.68 -8.35
CA GLN A 100 3.13 4.09 -8.74
C GLN A 100 1.99 4.36 -9.72
N THR A 101 1.61 3.37 -10.54
CA THR A 101 0.56 3.50 -11.56
C THR A 101 -0.80 2.97 -11.12
N LEU A 102 -0.92 2.47 -9.89
CA LEU A 102 -2.11 1.78 -9.40
C LEU A 102 -2.76 2.58 -8.28
N LYS A 103 -4.10 2.63 -8.29
CA LYS A 103 -4.91 3.23 -7.23
C LYS A 103 -4.99 2.25 -6.06
N LEU A 104 -4.55 2.70 -4.89
CA LEU A 104 -4.62 1.90 -3.66
C LEU A 104 -5.78 2.34 -2.78
N ARG A 105 -6.26 1.44 -1.94
CA ARG A 105 -7.21 1.76 -0.87
C ARG A 105 -6.63 1.43 0.48
N VAL A 106 -6.98 2.22 1.50
CA VAL A 106 -6.66 1.92 2.90
C VAL A 106 -7.35 0.60 3.27
N ALA A 107 -6.57 -0.36 3.78
CA ALA A 107 -7.11 -1.62 4.24
C ALA A 107 -7.83 -1.41 5.59
N THR A 108 -9.16 -1.41 5.53
CA THR A 108 -10.04 -1.43 6.70
C THR A 108 -10.69 -2.80 6.77
N PHE A 109 -10.83 -3.37 7.97
CA PHE A 109 -11.54 -4.63 8.15
C PHE A 109 -12.98 -4.49 7.64
N LYS A 110 -13.34 -5.29 6.64
CA LYS A 110 -14.70 -5.50 6.13
C LYS A 110 -15.00 -6.99 6.18
N GLU A 111 -16.24 -7.36 6.44
CA GLU A 111 -16.66 -8.76 6.67
C GLU A 111 -16.27 -9.70 5.51
N ASP A 112 -16.32 -9.21 4.26
CA ASP A 112 -16.03 -10.00 3.05
C ASP A 112 -14.54 -10.07 2.66
N MET A 113 -13.65 -9.37 3.39
CA MET A 113 -12.23 -9.24 3.04
C MET A 113 -11.33 -9.83 4.12
N LYS A 114 -10.62 -10.92 3.79
CA LYS A 114 -9.70 -11.59 4.71
C LYS A 114 -8.26 -11.14 4.46
N PHE A 115 -7.71 -10.34 5.35
CA PHE A 115 -6.31 -9.89 5.29
C PHE A 115 -5.41 -10.83 6.10
N LEU A 116 -4.48 -11.51 5.44
CA LEU A 116 -3.48 -12.32 6.14
C LEU A 116 -2.44 -11.41 6.81
N ARG A 117 -2.00 -11.79 8.01
CA ARG A 117 -0.96 -11.05 8.73
C ARG A 117 0.43 -11.39 8.19
N PRO A 118 1.35 -10.42 8.14
CA PRO A 118 2.75 -10.71 7.89
C PRO A 118 3.29 -11.72 8.90
N SER A 119 3.98 -12.77 8.44
CA SER A 119 4.77 -13.68 9.30
C SER A 119 6.27 -13.39 9.24
N LEU A 120 6.71 -12.59 8.27
CA LEU A 120 8.08 -12.09 8.16
C LEU A 120 8.13 -10.63 8.60
N SER A 121 9.12 -10.30 9.44
CA SER A 121 9.40 -8.92 9.83
C SER A 121 9.86 -8.10 8.63
N SER A 122 9.60 -6.80 8.65
CA SER A 122 10.17 -5.84 7.70
C SER A 122 11.58 -5.35 8.09
N ARG A 123 12.11 -5.84 9.22
CA ARG A 123 13.46 -5.56 9.75
C ARG A 123 14.45 -6.64 9.38
#